data_AF-A0A0G0VHS3-F1
#
_entry.id   AF-A0A0G0VHS3-F1
#
_cell.length_a   1.000
_cell.length_b   1.000
_cell.length_c   1.000
_cell.angle_alpha   90.00
_cell.angle_beta   90.00
_cell.angle_gamma   90.00
#
_symmetry.space_group_name_H-M   'P 1'
#
loop_
_entity.id
_entity.type
_entity.pdbx_description
1 polymer ?
#
loop_
_entity_poly.entity_id
_entity_poly.type
_entity_poly.pdbx_seq_one_letter_code
_entity_poly.pdbx_strand_id
1 'polypeptide(L)'
;MKKINLTNFFRKDLNLKDKWWHRFLSIIFIFFFIIFTGYNLIAYSVSDIFRGDVGIQKWRNVELLSARINSEIKSIGALVKTGEKIGENDRTYVLNDQPDAYYNGVLNDVYCSNELSEKFLVIKNTRSIDSLYIRNLYKRENVSPEVFSNFIKQNGVKCLIVDAYSDTNGGRVTFLEPDKSYQDNWSFFEKSSIKTILYFIEMIPLVLIFSVLVFAGILVIYYKIFLYIVFGTKKENN
;
A
#
# COMPACT_ATOMS: atom_id res chain seq x y z
N MET A 1 -30.34 25.26 17.00
CA MET A 1 -30.18 23.82 16.64
C MET A 1 -31.54 23.13 16.68
N LYS A 2 -32.11 22.77 15.51
CA LYS A 2 -33.34 21.97 15.44
C LYS A 2 -33.02 20.55 15.91
N LYS A 3 -33.61 20.11 17.02
CA LYS A 3 -33.59 18.70 17.44
C LYS A 3 -34.24 17.87 16.32
N ILE A 4 -33.46 17.00 15.68
CA ILE A 4 -33.99 16.00 14.77
C ILE A 4 -34.88 15.08 15.61
N ASN A 5 -36.20 15.18 15.43
CA ASN A 5 -37.15 14.40 16.20
C ASN A 5 -37.23 12.99 15.61
N LEU A 6 -36.34 12.10 16.08
CA LEU A 6 -36.27 10.68 15.71
C LEU A 6 -37.57 9.90 16.00
N THR A 7 -38.49 10.47 16.77
CA THR A 7 -39.78 9.82 17.09
C THR A 7 -40.72 9.68 15.88
N ASN A 8 -40.52 10.47 14.81
CA ASN A 8 -41.29 10.37 13.56
C ASN A 8 -40.72 9.35 12.56
N PHE A 9 -39.63 8.66 12.91
CA PHE A 9 -38.95 7.74 11.99
C PHE A 9 -39.58 6.35 11.98
N PHE A 10 -40.08 5.90 13.12
CA PHE A 10 -40.76 4.62 13.27
C PHE A 10 -42.27 4.87 13.39
N ARG A 11 -43.07 4.22 12.53
CA ARG A 11 -44.54 4.20 12.63
C ARG A 11 -44.94 3.53 13.95
N LYS A 12 -45.27 4.33 14.97
CA LYS A 12 -45.74 3.85 16.29
C LYS A 12 -47.17 3.32 16.25
N ASP A 13 -47.93 3.69 15.22
CA ASP A 13 -49.29 3.24 14.92
C ASP A 13 -49.36 1.75 14.55
N LEU A 14 -48.25 1.15 14.10
CA LEU A 14 -48.17 -0.26 13.75
C LEU A 14 -47.55 -1.07 14.90
N ASN A 15 -48.37 -1.80 15.67
CA ASN A 15 -47.87 -2.78 16.63
C ASN A 15 -47.33 -4.04 15.92
N LEU A 16 -46.12 -3.92 15.36
CA LEU A 16 -45.44 -4.98 14.61
C LEU A 16 -44.72 -5.98 15.52
N LYS A 17 -44.55 -5.65 16.81
CA LYS A 17 -43.79 -6.48 17.76
C LYS A 17 -44.37 -7.87 17.93
N ASP A 18 -45.68 -8.07 17.72
CA ASP A 18 -46.33 -9.38 17.87
C ASP A 18 -46.48 -10.15 16.56
N LYS A 19 -46.03 -9.57 15.43
CA LYS A 19 -46.08 -10.21 14.13
C LYS A 19 -44.86 -11.11 13.95
N TRP A 20 -45.09 -12.42 13.82
CA TRP A 20 -44.02 -13.42 13.67
C TRP A 20 -43.09 -13.12 12.48
N TRP A 21 -43.66 -12.68 11.35
CA TRP A 21 -42.88 -12.36 10.14
C TRP A 21 -41.98 -11.14 10.35
N HIS A 22 -42.41 -10.16 11.15
CA HIS A 22 -41.57 -8.99 11.47
C HIS A 22 -40.40 -9.39 12.37
N ARG A 23 -40.66 -10.23 13.40
CA ARG A 23 -39.59 -10.81 14.25
C ARG A 23 -38.58 -11.59 13.43
N PHE A 24 -39.06 -12.42 12.50
CA PHE A 24 -38.22 -13.20 11.59
C PHE A 24 -37.35 -12.31 10.68
N LEU A 25 -37.94 -11.29 10.06
CA LEU A 25 -37.20 -10.30 9.25
C LEU A 25 -36.15 -9.54 10.07
N SER A 26 -36.46 -9.18 11.33
CA SER A 26 -35.48 -8.53 12.22
C SER A 26 -34.29 -9.43 12.53
N ILE A 27 -34.51 -10.73 12.78
CA ILE A 27 -33.43 -11.70 13.02
C ILE A 27 -32.56 -11.82 11.77
N ILE A 28 -33.19 -11.99 10.59
CA ILE A 28 -32.49 -12.05 9.31
C ILE A 28 -31.66 -10.78 9.08
N PHE A 29 -32.23 -9.61 9.36
CA PHE A 29 -31.56 -8.33 9.19
C PHE A 29 -30.30 -8.22 10.06
N ILE A 30 -30.38 -8.63 11.34
CA ILE A 30 -29.22 -8.64 12.25
C ILE A 30 -28.16 -9.63 11.74
N PHE A 31 -28.58 -10.81 11.28
CA PHE A 31 -27.66 -11.81 10.76
C PHE A 31 -26.91 -11.30 9.52
N PHE A 32 -27.61 -10.68 8.57
CA PHE A 32 -26.99 -10.04 7.41
C PHE A 32 -26.07 -8.88 7.81
N PHE A 33 -26.43 -8.09 8.82
CA PHE A 33 -25.55 -7.03 9.32
C PHE A 33 -24.23 -7.57 9.84
N ILE A 34 -24.27 -8.65 10.64
CA ILE A 34 -23.07 -9.28 11.20
C ILE A 34 -22.21 -9.86 10.07
N ILE A 35 -22.81 -10.61 9.14
CA ILE A 35 -22.08 -11.19 8.00
C ILE A 35 -21.47 -10.09 7.13
N PHE A 36 -22.25 -9.06 6.79
CA PHE A 36 -21.77 -7.95 5.96
C PHE A 36 -20.62 -7.20 6.65
N THR A 37 -20.76 -6.90 7.93
CA THR A 37 -19.71 -6.21 8.70
C THR A 37 -18.44 -7.08 8.76
N GLY A 38 -18.58 -8.38 9.07
CA GLY A 38 -17.45 -9.31 9.12
C GLY A 38 -16.75 -9.48 7.76
N TYR A 39 -17.52 -9.61 6.69
CA TYR A 39 -16.99 -9.68 5.33
C TYR A 39 -16.23 -8.40 4.96
N ASN A 40 -16.82 -7.23 5.21
CA ASN A 40 -16.16 -5.96 4.92
C ASN A 40 -14.90 -5.78 5.75
N LEU A 41 -14.88 -6.21 7.02
CA LEU A 41 -13.67 -6.14 7.85
C LEU A 41 -12.51 -6.93 7.24
N ILE A 42 -12.79 -8.14 6.74
CA ILE A 42 -11.82 -8.97 6.03
C ILE A 42 -11.45 -8.31 4.69
N ALA A 43 -12.42 -7.93 3.87
CA ALA A 43 -12.20 -7.34 2.57
C ALA A 43 -11.38 -6.04 2.65
N TYR A 44 -11.70 -5.14 3.57
CA TYR A 44 -10.96 -3.89 3.81
C TYR A 44 -9.53 -4.16 4.27
N SER A 45 -9.29 -5.21 5.06
CA SER A 45 -7.93 -5.57 5.48
C SER A 45 -7.05 -6.12 4.35
N VAL A 46 -7.68 -6.62 3.27
CA VAL A 46 -7.01 -7.26 2.13
C VAL A 46 -7.01 -6.36 0.88
N SER A 47 -7.97 -5.45 0.71
CA SER A 47 -8.13 -4.64 -0.50
C SER A 47 -7.17 -3.45 -0.59
N ASP A 48 -6.70 -3.17 -1.82
CA ASP A 48 -5.80 -2.06 -2.15
C ASP A 48 -6.49 -0.67 -2.21
N ILE A 49 -7.82 -0.64 -2.26
CA ILE A 49 -8.61 0.57 -2.58
C ILE A 49 -8.50 1.68 -1.53
N PHE A 50 -8.12 1.35 -0.29
CA PHE A 50 -7.96 2.31 0.81
C PHE A 50 -6.51 2.40 1.33
N ARG A 51 -5.51 1.89 0.58
CA ARG A 51 -4.10 1.78 1.01
C ARG A 51 -3.25 3.03 0.78
N GLY A 52 -3.79 4.08 0.17
CA GLY A 52 -3.06 5.31 -0.10
C GLY A 52 -3.11 6.29 1.07
N ASP A 53 -2.01 6.37 1.81
CA ASP A 53 -1.54 7.59 2.48
C ASP A 53 -2.02 7.94 3.90
N VAL A 54 -2.92 7.18 4.53
CA VAL A 54 -3.34 7.51 5.91
C VAL A 54 -3.54 6.26 6.78
N GLY A 55 -2.84 6.22 7.92
CA GLY A 55 -3.07 5.22 8.97
C GLY A 55 -1.83 4.44 9.43
N ILE A 56 -2.04 3.52 10.36
CA ILE A 56 -0.99 2.74 11.01
C ILE A 56 -0.46 1.68 10.05
N GLN A 57 0.81 1.80 9.65
CA GLN A 57 1.45 0.84 8.76
C GLN A 57 1.72 -0.51 9.44
N LYS A 58 1.38 -1.64 8.79
CA LYS A 58 1.66 -3.01 9.29
C LYS A 58 3.15 -3.30 9.48
N TRP A 59 4.00 -2.54 8.80
CA TRP A 59 5.43 -2.77 8.69
C TRP A 59 6.21 -1.84 9.63
N ARG A 60 7.26 -2.38 10.25
CA ARG A 60 8.20 -1.59 11.05
C ARG A 60 9.54 -1.53 10.34
N ASN A 61 10.17 -0.37 10.39
CA ASN A 61 11.55 -0.21 9.98
C ASN A 61 12.45 -1.09 10.87
N VAL A 62 13.33 -1.86 10.24
CA VAL A 62 14.30 -2.72 10.91
C VAL A 62 15.66 -2.02 10.92
N GLU A 63 16.14 -1.64 9.74
CA GLU A 63 17.43 -0.98 9.56
C GLU A 63 17.53 -0.31 8.18
N LEU A 64 18.43 0.66 8.06
CA LEU A 64 18.74 1.35 6.81
C LEU A 64 19.54 0.45 5.85
N LEU A 65 19.37 0.60 4.53
CA LEU A 65 20.10 -0.19 3.52
C LEU A 65 21.61 -0.10 3.74
N SER A 66 22.13 1.12 3.98
CA SER A 66 23.56 1.35 4.18
C SER A 66 24.18 0.55 5.33
N ALA A 67 23.40 0.09 6.30
CA ALA A 67 23.88 -0.75 7.40
C ALA A 67 24.23 -2.19 6.96
N ARG A 68 23.64 -2.68 5.85
CA ARG A 68 23.91 -4.03 5.30
C ARG A 68 24.94 -4.07 4.18
N ILE A 69 25.36 -2.92 3.69
CA ILE A 69 26.33 -2.84 2.61
C ILE A 69 27.71 -3.23 3.13
N ASN A 70 28.31 -4.25 2.52
CA ASN A 70 29.66 -4.73 2.82
C ASN A 70 30.57 -4.63 1.57
N SER A 71 31.76 -5.25 1.62
CA SER A 71 32.74 -5.22 0.52
C SER A 71 32.40 -6.12 -0.67
N GLU A 72 31.40 -6.99 -0.54
CA GLU A 72 30.92 -7.81 -1.65
C GLU A 72 29.93 -7.00 -2.50
N ILE A 73 29.91 -7.27 -3.80
CA ILE A 73 28.87 -6.75 -4.68
C ILE A 73 27.65 -7.63 -4.51
N LYS A 74 26.55 -7.05 -4.03
CA LYS A 74 25.27 -7.73 -3.89
C LYS A 74 24.17 -6.91 -4.51
N SER A 75 23.23 -7.57 -5.18
CA SER A 75 21.97 -6.90 -5.49
C SER A 75 21.22 -6.58 -4.20
N ILE A 76 20.33 -5.60 -4.24
CA ILE A 76 19.47 -5.30 -3.09
C ILE A 76 18.67 -6.55 -2.67
N GLY A 77 18.18 -7.35 -3.62
CA GLY A 77 17.46 -8.59 -3.34
C GLY A 77 18.27 -9.60 -2.51
N ALA A 78 19.58 -9.67 -2.69
CA ALA A 78 20.45 -10.54 -1.90
C ALA A 78 20.70 -10.03 -0.46
N LEU A 79 20.36 -8.76 -0.17
CA LEU A 79 20.48 -8.15 1.16
C LEU A 79 19.16 -8.22 1.97
N VAL A 80 18.04 -8.55 1.32
CA VAL A 80 16.73 -8.72 1.95
C VAL A 80 16.67 -10.08 2.66
N LYS A 81 16.33 -10.10 3.96
CA LYS A 81 16.14 -11.36 4.69
C LYS A 81 14.73 -11.90 4.48
N THR A 82 14.55 -13.19 4.76
CA THR A 82 13.24 -13.84 4.71
C THR A 82 12.23 -13.10 5.59
N GLY A 83 11.08 -12.73 5.01
CA GLY A 83 10.00 -12.04 5.72
C GLY A 83 10.13 -10.51 5.75
N GLU A 84 11.22 -9.97 5.21
CA GLU A 84 11.42 -8.53 5.07
C GLU A 84 10.99 -8.03 3.68
N LYS A 85 10.76 -6.72 3.62
CA LYS A 85 10.68 -5.92 2.41
C LYS A 85 11.70 -4.80 2.51
N ILE A 86 12.16 -4.29 1.38
CA ILE A 86 12.88 -3.02 1.37
C ILE A 86 11.90 -1.91 0.99
N GLY A 87 12.13 -0.66 1.36
CA GLY A 87 11.23 0.49 1.16
C GLY A 87 11.98 1.81 1.04
N GLU A 88 11.54 2.74 0.18
CA GLU A 88 11.85 4.17 0.40
C GLU A 88 11.18 4.61 1.72
N ASN A 89 11.92 5.31 2.58
CA ASN A 89 11.45 5.68 3.92
C ASN A 89 10.16 6.53 3.90
N ASP A 90 9.99 7.37 2.89
CA ASP A 90 8.88 8.31 2.78
C ASP A 90 7.73 7.80 1.89
N ARG A 91 7.81 6.57 1.35
CA ARG A 91 6.78 6.02 0.45
C ARG A 91 6.01 4.88 1.11
N THR A 92 4.80 5.21 1.55
CA THR A 92 3.84 4.31 2.22
C THR A 92 3.36 3.15 1.35
N TYR A 93 3.11 3.36 0.05
CA TYR A 93 2.60 2.30 -0.85
C TYR A 93 3.61 1.18 -1.15
N VAL A 94 4.90 1.45 -0.91
CA VAL A 94 5.99 0.49 -1.14
C VAL A 94 5.91 -0.71 -0.19
N LEU A 95 5.24 -0.54 0.95
CA LEU A 95 5.08 -1.58 1.96
C LEU A 95 3.78 -2.38 1.77
N ASN A 96 3.12 -2.28 0.61
CA ASN A 96 1.93 -3.09 0.32
C ASN A 96 2.27 -4.58 0.23
N ASP A 97 1.30 -5.45 0.53
CA ASP A 97 1.50 -6.90 0.56
C ASP A 97 1.90 -7.47 -0.82
N GLN A 98 1.45 -6.86 -1.92
CA GLN A 98 1.88 -7.19 -3.28
C GLN A 98 3.03 -6.26 -3.75
N PRO A 99 4.10 -6.82 -4.35
CA PRO A 99 5.20 -6.02 -4.88
C PRO A 99 4.79 -5.32 -6.18
N ASP A 100 5.07 -4.02 -6.27
CA ASP A 100 4.99 -3.26 -7.52
C ASP A 100 6.08 -3.75 -8.50
N ALA A 101 5.81 -3.69 -9.81
CA ALA A 101 6.77 -4.02 -10.86
C ALA A 101 8.04 -3.16 -10.75
N TYR A 102 7.91 -1.89 -10.35
CA TYR A 102 9.04 -1.01 -10.06
C TYR A 102 10.00 -1.62 -9.02
N TYR A 103 9.43 -2.32 -8.03
CA TYR A 103 10.16 -2.89 -6.92
C TYR A 103 10.98 -4.12 -7.29
N ASN A 104 10.42 -4.95 -8.15
CA ASN A 104 11.14 -6.08 -8.73
C ASN A 104 12.36 -5.61 -9.53
N GLY A 105 12.27 -4.45 -10.18
CA GLY A 105 13.42 -3.78 -10.80
C GLY A 105 14.49 -3.48 -9.76
N VAL A 106 14.14 -2.77 -8.68
CA VAL A 106 15.13 -2.39 -7.65
C VAL A 106 15.83 -3.58 -7.00
N LEU A 107 15.09 -4.65 -6.68
CA LEU A 107 15.68 -5.85 -6.07
C LEU A 107 16.75 -6.51 -6.96
N ASN A 108 16.60 -6.43 -8.28
CA ASN A 108 17.44 -7.16 -9.23
C ASN A 108 18.48 -6.27 -9.95
N ASP A 109 18.16 -5.00 -10.14
CA ASP A 109 18.94 -4.08 -10.98
C ASP A 109 19.77 -3.09 -10.17
N VAL A 110 19.58 -3.00 -8.85
CA VAL A 110 20.43 -2.18 -7.97
C VAL A 110 21.42 -3.05 -7.22
N TYR A 111 22.70 -2.69 -7.35
CA TYR A 111 23.83 -3.38 -6.75
C TYR A 111 24.57 -2.46 -5.79
N CYS A 112 24.87 -2.95 -4.59
CA CYS A 112 25.55 -2.17 -3.58
C CYS A 112 26.83 -2.86 -3.07
N SER A 113 27.82 -2.03 -2.71
CA SER A 113 29.08 -2.41 -2.07
C SER A 113 29.75 -1.17 -1.46
N ASN A 114 30.53 -1.33 -0.39
CA ASN A 114 31.38 -0.25 0.14
C ASN A 114 32.71 -0.09 -0.62
N GLU A 115 33.04 -1.03 -1.51
CA GLU A 115 34.22 -1.01 -2.41
C GLU A 115 33.81 -0.82 -3.88
N LEU A 116 32.65 -0.18 -4.10
CA LEU A 116 32.02 -0.03 -5.41
C LEU A 116 32.93 0.68 -6.43
N SER A 117 33.74 1.65 -5.98
CA SER A 117 34.67 2.39 -6.84
C SER A 117 35.72 1.48 -7.49
N GLU A 118 36.07 0.37 -6.83
CA GLU A 118 37.09 -0.57 -7.28
C GLU A 118 36.48 -1.77 -8.01
N LYS A 119 35.20 -2.07 -7.73
CA LYS A 119 34.56 -3.32 -8.19
C LYS A 119 33.43 -3.13 -9.21
N PHE A 120 33.00 -1.91 -9.54
CA PHE A 120 31.85 -1.70 -10.46
C PHE A 120 31.98 -2.39 -11.83
N LEU A 121 33.21 -2.62 -12.31
CA LEU A 121 33.46 -3.36 -13.56
C LEU A 121 32.94 -4.81 -13.50
N VAL A 122 32.89 -5.42 -12.32
CA VAL A 122 32.29 -6.75 -12.13
C VAL A 122 30.80 -6.71 -12.49
N ILE A 123 30.07 -5.68 -12.06
CA ILE A 123 28.66 -5.48 -12.40
C ILE A 123 28.54 -5.25 -13.91
N LYS A 124 29.36 -4.33 -14.45
CA LYS A 124 29.36 -3.97 -15.88
C LYS A 124 29.52 -5.21 -16.76
N ASN A 125 30.47 -6.07 -16.45
CA ASN A 125 30.75 -7.28 -17.22
C ASN A 125 29.67 -8.35 -17.05
N THR A 126 29.23 -8.60 -15.81
CA THR A 126 28.21 -9.62 -15.52
C THR A 126 26.86 -9.30 -16.15
N ARG A 127 26.49 -8.01 -16.20
CA ARG A 127 25.22 -7.53 -16.74
C ARG A 127 25.31 -7.09 -18.21
N SER A 128 26.45 -7.29 -18.86
CA SER A 128 26.70 -6.89 -20.26
C SER A 128 26.34 -5.42 -20.50
N ILE A 129 26.82 -4.54 -19.62
CA ILE A 129 26.52 -3.11 -19.66
C ILE A 129 27.48 -2.40 -20.60
N ASP A 130 26.93 -1.60 -21.51
CA ASP A 130 27.71 -0.90 -22.53
C ASP A 130 28.31 0.40 -22.00
N SER A 131 27.54 1.16 -21.22
CA SER A 131 27.86 2.54 -20.85
C SER A 131 27.93 2.80 -19.33
N LEU A 132 28.65 3.84 -18.94
CA LEU A 132 28.77 4.34 -17.57
C LEU A 132 28.29 5.79 -17.55
N TYR A 133 27.25 6.09 -16.77
CA TYR A 133 26.65 7.43 -16.73
C TYR A 133 26.69 8.02 -15.33
N ILE A 134 27.01 9.32 -15.26
CA ILE A 134 26.88 10.10 -14.03
C ILE A 134 25.80 11.14 -14.28
N ARG A 135 24.78 11.20 -13.40
CA ARG A 135 23.72 12.20 -13.51
C ARG A 135 24.27 13.58 -13.20
N ASN A 136 24.56 14.35 -14.24
CA ASN A 136 24.67 15.79 -14.17
C ASN A 136 23.56 16.39 -15.04
N LEU A 137 22.83 17.36 -14.51
CA LEU A 137 21.61 17.88 -15.13
C LEU A 137 21.82 18.17 -16.64
N TYR A 138 20.95 17.59 -17.47
CA TYR A 138 20.74 17.84 -18.91
C TYR A 138 21.48 16.99 -19.97
N LYS A 139 22.53 16.21 -19.67
CA LYS A 139 23.11 15.29 -20.68
C LYS A 139 23.60 13.96 -20.08
N ARG A 140 23.03 12.84 -20.53
CA ARG A 140 23.51 11.48 -20.26
C ARG A 140 24.66 11.16 -21.21
N GLU A 141 25.88 11.48 -20.80
CA GLU A 141 27.09 11.19 -21.57
C GLU A 141 27.86 10.02 -20.95
N ASN A 142 28.38 9.14 -21.80
CA ASN A 142 29.22 8.03 -21.39
C ASN A 142 30.55 8.55 -20.84
N VAL A 143 30.92 8.12 -19.64
CA VAL A 143 32.18 8.51 -19.00
C VAL A 143 33.18 7.36 -18.99
N SER A 144 34.47 7.69 -18.86
CA SER A 144 35.50 6.66 -18.71
C SER A 144 35.40 5.95 -17.35
N PRO A 145 35.88 4.69 -17.25
CA PRO A 145 35.94 3.95 -15.98
C PRO A 145 36.63 4.72 -14.84
N GLU A 146 37.68 5.48 -15.15
CA GLU A 146 38.43 6.27 -14.17
C GLU A 146 37.61 7.44 -13.62
N VAL A 147 36.91 8.18 -14.50
CA VAL A 147 36.01 9.27 -14.10
C VAL A 147 34.88 8.71 -13.24
N PHE A 148 34.30 7.58 -13.64
CA PHE A 148 33.25 6.90 -12.90
C PHE A 148 33.69 6.43 -11.51
N SER A 149 34.84 5.74 -11.43
CA SER A 149 35.43 5.28 -10.18
C SER A 149 35.72 6.44 -9.22
N ASN A 150 36.34 7.51 -9.72
CA ASN A 150 36.64 8.70 -8.93
C ASN A 150 35.38 9.38 -8.42
N PHE A 151 34.33 9.47 -9.25
CA PHE A 151 33.06 10.04 -8.85
C PHE A 151 32.42 9.24 -7.70
N ILE A 152 32.36 7.90 -7.81
CA ILE A 152 31.85 7.03 -6.76
C ILE A 152 32.62 7.26 -5.46
N LYS A 153 33.96 7.25 -5.53
CA LYS A 153 34.84 7.40 -4.38
C LYS A 153 34.69 8.76 -3.70
N GLN A 154 34.68 9.84 -4.47
CA GLN A 154 34.58 11.22 -3.95
C GLN A 154 33.21 11.52 -3.32
N ASN A 155 32.14 10.94 -3.85
CA ASN A 155 30.77 11.19 -3.38
C ASN A 155 30.29 10.16 -2.32
N GLY A 156 31.13 9.16 -2.02
CA GLY A 156 30.80 8.07 -1.11
C GLY A 156 29.58 7.27 -1.57
N VAL A 157 29.47 7.04 -2.88
CA VAL A 157 28.38 6.25 -3.47
C VAL A 157 28.66 4.77 -3.22
N LYS A 158 27.65 4.06 -2.74
CA LYS A 158 27.71 2.64 -2.41
C LYS A 158 26.74 1.79 -3.21
N CYS A 159 25.90 2.39 -4.06
CA CYS A 159 24.93 1.68 -4.87
C CYS A 159 24.93 2.19 -6.32
N LEU A 160 24.84 1.26 -7.28
CA LEU A 160 24.65 1.52 -8.70
C LEU A 160 23.34 0.90 -9.16
N ILE A 161 22.63 1.60 -10.06
CA ILE A 161 21.50 1.05 -10.80
C ILE A 161 21.94 0.62 -12.20
N VAL A 162 21.47 -0.55 -12.61
CA VAL A 162 21.46 -1.02 -13.99
C VAL A 162 20.18 -0.52 -14.64
N ASP A 163 20.28 0.29 -15.68
CA ASP A 163 19.12 0.80 -16.39
C ASP A 163 19.38 0.76 -17.91
N ALA A 164 18.32 0.98 -18.69
CA ALA A 164 18.38 0.99 -20.14
C ALA A 164 17.41 2.01 -20.73
N TYR A 165 17.79 2.59 -21.87
CA TYR A 165 16.88 3.38 -22.69
C TYR A 165 16.95 2.90 -24.14
N SER A 166 15.90 3.22 -24.89
CA SER A 166 15.89 3.03 -26.34
C SER A 166 16.52 4.25 -26.99
N ASP A 167 17.52 4.04 -27.84
CA ASP A 167 18.07 5.11 -28.67
C ASP A 167 17.12 5.47 -29.81
N THR A 168 17.45 6.53 -30.55
CA THR A 168 16.62 7.03 -31.66
C THR A 168 16.53 6.08 -32.86
N ASN A 169 17.38 5.05 -32.91
CA ASN A 169 17.42 4.04 -33.97
C ASN A 169 16.78 2.71 -33.55
N GLY A 170 16.16 2.65 -32.36
CA GLY A 170 15.55 1.44 -31.82
C GLY A 170 16.54 0.46 -31.17
N GLY A 171 17.80 0.86 -31.02
CA GLY A 171 18.79 0.13 -30.22
C GLY A 171 18.53 0.30 -28.73
N ARG A 172 18.87 -0.71 -27.92
CA ARG A 172 18.79 -0.65 -26.47
C ARG A 172 20.17 -0.36 -25.91
N VAL A 173 20.35 0.80 -25.28
CA VAL A 173 21.59 1.16 -24.59
C VAL A 173 21.42 0.85 -23.12
N THR A 174 22.27 -0.03 -22.61
CA THR A 174 22.33 -0.36 -21.17
C THR A 174 23.43 0.45 -20.49
N PHE A 175 23.19 0.89 -19.26
CA PHE A 175 24.14 1.71 -18.53
C PHE A 175 24.13 1.44 -17.02
N LEU A 176 25.25 1.74 -16.38
CA LEU A 176 25.37 1.83 -14.92
C LEU A 176 25.33 3.29 -14.49
N GLU A 177 24.53 3.59 -13.48
CA GLU A 177 24.41 4.92 -12.92
C GLU A 177 24.58 4.88 -11.38
N PRO A 178 25.38 5.78 -10.79
CA PRO A 178 25.52 5.90 -9.35
C PRO A 178 24.32 6.61 -8.76
N ASP A 179 23.70 6.03 -7.73
CA ASP A 179 22.58 6.64 -7.04
C ASP A 179 22.70 6.45 -5.52
N LYS A 180 22.92 7.57 -4.83
CA LYS A 180 23.09 7.63 -3.38
C LYS A 180 21.75 7.53 -2.64
N SER A 181 20.62 7.77 -3.30
CA SER A 181 19.31 7.68 -2.66
C SER A 181 19.03 6.27 -2.13
N TYR A 182 19.48 5.23 -2.83
CA TYR A 182 19.31 3.84 -2.37
C TYR A 182 19.97 3.59 -1.02
N GLN A 183 21.20 4.05 -0.78
CA GLN A 183 21.89 3.82 0.49
C GLN A 183 21.32 4.64 1.66
N ASP A 184 20.82 5.84 1.39
CA ASP A 184 20.50 6.84 2.43
C ASP A 184 18.99 6.92 2.72
N ASN A 185 18.14 6.63 1.73
CA ASN A 185 16.69 6.80 1.83
C ASN A 185 15.91 5.48 1.82
N TRP A 186 16.58 4.34 1.67
CA TRP A 186 15.92 3.03 1.66
C TRP A 186 16.23 2.24 2.92
N SER A 187 15.22 1.56 3.45
CA SER A 187 15.34 0.72 4.63
C SER A 187 14.69 -0.63 4.44
N PHE A 188 15.10 -1.60 5.26
CA PHE A 188 14.41 -2.86 5.41
C PHE A 188 13.28 -2.73 6.42
N PHE A 189 12.19 -3.43 6.14
CA PHE A 189 10.97 -3.43 6.91
C PHE A 189 10.51 -4.85 7.12
N GLU A 190 10.02 -5.15 8.31
CA GLU A 190 9.39 -6.42 8.62
C GLU A 190 7.97 -6.22 9.14
N LYS A 191 7.14 -7.24 8.98
CA LYS A 191 5.77 -7.20 9.46
C LYS A 191 5.77 -7.24 10.98
N SER A 192 5.18 -6.21 11.61
CA SER A 192 5.05 -6.16 13.07
C SER A 192 3.67 -6.64 13.48
N SER A 193 3.61 -7.63 14.38
CA SER A 193 2.33 -8.11 14.93
C SER A 193 1.57 -6.99 15.64
N ILE A 194 2.26 -6.16 16.42
CA ILE A 194 1.65 -5.04 17.15
C ILE A 194 1.08 -4.01 16.17
N LYS A 195 1.87 -3.60 15.18
CA LYS A 195 1.38 -2.63 14.19
C LYS A 195 0.29 -3.21 13.30
N THR A 196 0.34 -4.51 13.02
CA THR A 196 -0.72 -5.22 12.31
C THR A 196 -2.02 -5.20 13.10
N ILE A 197 -1.98 -5.48 14.40
CA ILE A 197 -3.17 -5.40 15.27
C ILE A 197 -3.71 -3.97 15.29
N LEU A 198 -2.85 -2.97 15.46
CA LEU A 198 -3.24 -1.56 15.46
C LEU A 198 -3.88 -1.13 14.13
N TYR A 199 -3.31 -1.58 13.00
CA TYR A 199 -3.90 -1.39 11.68
C TYR A 199 -5.31 -1.98 11.61
N PHE A 200 -5.52 -3.21 12.09
CA PHE A 200 -6.86 -3.80 12.12
C PHE A 200 -7.82 -3.02 13.03
N ILE A 201 -7.36 -2.55 14.18
CA ILE A 201 -8.18 -1.77 15.13
C ILE A 201 -8.63 -0.44 14.50
N GLU A 202 -7.75 0.25 13.80
CA GLU A 202 -8.06 1.52 13.12
C GLU A 202 -9.16 1.34 12.05
N MET A 203 -9.23 0.18 11.41
CA MET A 203 -10.22 -0.12 10.38
C MET A 203 -11.61 -0.45 10.97
N ILE A 204 -11.69 -0.91 12.22
CA ILE A 204 -12.95 -1.32 12.87
C ILE A 204 -13.99 -0.17 12.85
N PRO A 205 -13.68 1.06 13.35
CA PRO A 205 -14.63 2.17 13.32
C PRO A 205 -15.13 2.52 11.92
N LEU A 206 -14.24 2.55 10.93
CA LEU A 206 -14.58 2.87 9.54
C LEU A 206 -15.58 1.86 8.97
N VAL A 207 -15.29 0.56 9.11
CA VAL A 207 -16.17 -0.52 8.64
C VAL A 207 -17.49 -0.52 9.39
N LEU A 208 -17.48 -0.27 10.70
CA LEU A 208 -18.69 -0.19 11.51
C LEU A 208 -19.57 1.00 11.08
N ILE A 209 -19.00 2.19 10.92
CA ILE A 209 -19.74 3.39 10.48
C ILE A 209 -20.35 3.14 9.10
N PHE A 210 -19.57 2.63 8.15
CA PHE A 210 -20.05 2.31 6.80
C PHE A 210 -21.19 1.29 6.83
N SER A 211 -21.03 0.20 7.60
CA SER A 211 -22.05 -0.84 7.73
C SER A 211 -23.33 -0.29 8.37
N VAL A 212 -23.21 0.53 9.42
CA VAL A 212 -24.36 1.19 10.07
C VAL A 212 -25.08 2.12 9.10
N LEU A 213 -24.37 2.90 8.29
CA LEU A 213 -24.98 3.80 7.30
C LEU A 213 -25.78 3.03 6.23
N VAL A 214 -25.21 1.96 5.69
CA VAL A 214 -25.88 1.11 4.69
C VAL A 214 -27.15 0.49 5.28
N PHE A 215 -27.05 -0.11 6.46
CA PHE A 215 -28.19 -0.79 7.10
C PHE A 215 -29.23 0.20 7.63
N ALA A 216 -28.84 1.40 8.06
CA ALA A 216 -29.76 2.48 8.35
C ALA A 216 -30.55 2.88 7.10
N GLY A 217 -29.91 2.95 5.92
CA GLY A 217 -30.58 3.17 4.64
C GLY A 217 -31.61 2.08 4.31
N ILE A 218 -31.25 0.80 4.52
CA ILE A 218 -32.18 -0.33 4.34
C ILE A 218 -33.38 -0.21 5.30
N LEU A 219 -33.14 0.16 6.56
CA LEU A 219 -34.22 0.39 7.53
C LEU A 219 -35.16 1.51 7.08
N VAL A 220 -34.62 2.61 6.55
CA VAL A 220 -35.44 3.70 5.98
C VAL A 220 -36.35 3.16 4.89
N ILE A 221 -35.80 2.42 3.93
CA ILE A 221 -36.57 1.84 2.82
C ILE A 221 -37.65 0.90 3.34
N TYR A 222 -37.32 0.03 4.29
CA TYR A 222 -38.28 -0.89 4.88
C TYR A 222 -39.43 -0.15 5.58
N TYR A 223 -39.14 0.83 6.43
CA TYR A 223 -40.17 1.53 7.20
C TYR A 223 -40.95 2.56 6.38
N LYS A 224 -40.32 3.24 5.42
CA LYS A 224 -40.97 4.31 4.62
C LYS A 224 -41.65 3.80 3.36
N ILE A 225 -41.11 2.75 2.73
CA ILE A 225 -41.60 2.27 1.43
C ILE A 225 -42.37 0.97 1.63
N PHE A 226 -41.72 -0.08 2.15
CA PHE A 226 -42.36 -1.39 2.24
C PHE A 226 -43.57 -1.40 3.19
N LEU A 227 -43.41 -0.92 4.43
CA LEU A 227 -44.53 -0.86 5.37
C LEU A 227 -45.62 0.12 4.91
N TYR A 228 -45.26 1.20 4.19
CA TYR A 228 -46.23 2.09 3.58
C TYR A 228 -47.05 1.41 2.49
N ILE A 229 -46.43 0.59 1.63
CA ILE A 229 -47.13 -0.19 0.60
C ILE A 229 -48.05 -1.23 1.25
N VAL A 230 -47.55 -1.98 2.24
CA VAL A 230 -48.29 -3.08 2.87
C VAL A 230 -49.48 -2.60 3.71
N PHE A 231 -49.31 -1.50 4.45
CA PHE A 231 -50.35 -1.01 5.37
C PHE A 231 -51.11 0.22 4.86
N GLY A 232 -50.67 0.80 3.73
CA GLY A 232 -51.26 1.99 3.14
C GLY A 232 -51.22 3.22 4.06
N THR A 233 -51.75 4.34 3.55
CA THR A 233 -52.33 5.37 4.39
C THR A 233 -53.70 4.88 4.84
N LYS A 234 -53.80 4.17 5.97
CA LYS A 234 -55.04 4.32 6.73
C LYS A 234 -55.08 5.80 7.11
N LYS A 235 -55.92 6.58 6.41
CA LYS A 235 -56.35 7.88 6.90
C LYS A 235 -56.82 7.65 8.33
N GLU A 236 -56.26 8.40 9.28
CA GLU A 236 -56.94 8.65 10.54
C GLU A 236 -58.31 9.25 10.18
N ASN A 237 -59.31 8.39 10.06
CA ASN A 237 -60.69 8.78 10.20
C ASN A 237 -61.12 8.21 11.54
N ASN A 238 -60.89 9.00 12.58
CA ASN A 238 -61.83 9.31 13.66
C ASN A 238 -61.23 10.40 14.54
#